data_AF-A0A8T5H2L8-F1
#
_entry.id   AF-A0A8T5H2L8-F1
#
_cell.length_a   1.000
_cell.length_b   1.000
_cell.length_c   1.000
_cell.angle_alpha   90.00
_cell.angle_beta   90.00
_cell.angle_gamma   90.00
#
_symmetry.space_group_name_H-M   'P 1'
#
loop_
_entity.id
_entity.type
_entity.pdbx_description
1 polymer ?
#
loop_
_entity_poly.entity_id
_entity_poly.type
_entity_poly.pdbx_seq_one_letter_code
_entity_poly.pdbx_strand_id
1 'polypeptide(L)'
;MISKKGQGLSLNVIIIAALALIVLVVLVVIFTGRAGQTENQLEDISGESALKLTTMRLGYGNCAPGAGEEDRFASEFTAAESADEKQTAETDFKSEISRCKSFSGDDGESTCIANGCVWR
;
A
#
# COMPACT_ATOMS: atom_id res chain seq x y z
N MET A 1 37.53 -37.10 -43.75
CA MET A 1 38.31 -36.92 -42.51
C MET A 1 37.73 -35.73 -41.76
N ILE A 2 37.08 -35.96 -40.62
CA ILE A 2 36.40 -34.90 -39.86
C ILE A 2 37.44 -34.28 -38.90
N SER A 3 37.95 -33.10 -39.22
CA SER A 3 38.83 -32.36 -38.32
C SER A 3 38.00 -31.80 -37.17
N LYS A 4 38.14 -32.39 -35.98
CA LYS A 4 37.61 -31.81 -34.73
C LYS A 4 38.40 -30.54 -34.42
N LYS A 5 37.84 -29.37 -34.77
CA LYS A 5 38.30 -28.07 -34.26
C LYS A 5 37.93 -27.97 -32.78
N GLY A 6 38.79 -28.48 -31.91
CA GLY A 6 38.78 -28.07 -30.51
C GLY A 6 39.26 -26.63 -30.44
N GLN A 7 38.34 -25.66 -30.47
CA GLN A 7 38.65 -24.30 -30.07
C GLN A 7 39.02 -24.34 -28.59
N GLY A 8 40.32 -24.33 -28.30
CA GLY A 8 40.82 -24.08 -26.96
C GLY A 8 40.40 -22.66 -26.57
N LEU A 9 39.28 -22.53 -25.88
CA LEU A 9 38.95 -21.32 -25.15
C LEU A 9 40.13 -21.04 -24.23
N SER A 10 40.80 -19.92 -24.48
CA SER A 10 41.96 -19.51 -23.69
C SER A 10 41.59 -19.51 -22.21
N LEU A 11 42.48 -20.06 -21.37
CA LEU A 11 42.27 -20.19 -19.93
C LEU A 11 41.87 -18.84 -19.29
N ASN A 12 42.36 -17.74 -19.85
CA ASN A 12 41.99 -16.38 -19.45
C ASN A 12 40.50 -16.07 -19.66
N VAL A 13 39.90 -16.56 -20.75
CA VAL A 13 38.46 -16.36 -21.04
C VAL A 13 37.60 -17.11 -20.04
N ILE A 14 38.02 -18.32 -19.65
CA ILE A 14 37.33 -19.13 -18.63
C ILE A 14 37.35 -18.41 -17.28
N ILE A 15 38.51 -17.84 -16.90
CA ILE A 15 38.65 -17.06 -15.66
C ILE A 15 37.74 -15.82 -15.68
N ILE A 16 37.76 -15.04 -16.77
CA ILE A 16 36.95 -13.83 -16.89
C ILE A 16 35.45 -14.16 -16.84
N ALA A 17 35.02 -15.23 -17.52
CA ALA A 17 33.63 -15.68 -17.51
C ALA A 17 33.17 -16.08 -16.10
N ALA A 18 34.01 -16.76 -15.33
CA ALA A 18 33.71 -17.14 -13.95
C ALA A 18 33.58 -15.90 -13.03
N LEU A 19 34.49 -14.94 -13.14
CA LEU A 19 34.44 -13.69 -12.37
C LEU A 19 33.19 -12.86 -12.68
N ALA A 20 32.84 -12.74 -13.96
CA ALA A 20 31.63 -12.01 -14.37
C ALA A 20 30.35 -12.65 -13.80
N LEU A 21 30.28 -13.98 -13.78
CA LEU A 21 29.13 -14.72 -13.25
C LEU A 21 28.99 -14.49 -11.74
N ILE A 22 30.10 -14.52 -10.99
CA ILE A 22 30.09 -14.26 -9.54
C ILE A 22 29.55 -12.85 -9.24
N VAL A 23 30.04 -11.84 -9.95
CA VAL A 23 29.57 -10.45 -9.77
C VAL A 23 28.08 -10.33 -10.07
N LEU A 24 27.60 -10.98 -11.13
CA LEU A 24 26.19 -10.97 -11.50
C LEU A 24 25.31 -11.57 -10.39
N VAL A 25 25.71 -12.71 -9.82
CA VAL A 25 24.97 -13.34 -8.70
C VAL A 25 24.92 -12.42 -7.49
N VAL A 26 26.04 -11.78 -7.13
CA VAL A 26 26.08 -10.83 -6.00
C VAL A 26 25.14 -9.65 -6.23
N LEU A 27 25.13 -9.09 -7.45
CA LEU A 27 24.20 -8.01 -7.80
C LEU A 27 22.75 -8.46 -7.65
N VAL A 28 22.38 -9.62 -8.19
CA VAL A 28 21.02 -10.15 -8.07
C VAL A 28 20.63 -10.32 -6.60
N VAL A 29 21.48 -10.88 -5.75
CA VAL A 29 21.19 -11.04 -4.32
C VAL A 29 20.98 -9.69 -3.61
N ILE A 30 21.79 -8.67 -3.93
CA ILE A 30 21.63 -7.33 -3.35
C ILE A 30 20.34 -6.66 -3.85
N PHE A 31 20.07 -6.74 -5.15
CA PHE A 31 18.86 -6.16 -5.74
C PHE A 31 17.58 -6.86 -5.25
N THR A 32 17.59 -8.19 -5.16
CA THR A 32 16.47 -8.98 -4.61
C THR A 32 16.32 -8.78 -3.10
N GLY A 33 17.42 -8.68 -2.36
CA GLY A 33 17.38 -8.39 -0.92
C GLY A 33 16.86 -6.99 -0.59
N ARG A 34 17.10 -6.00 -1.45
CA ARG A 34 16.51 -4.65 -1.35
C ARG A 34 15.06 -4.62 -1.83
N ALA A 35 14.68 -5.38 -2.86
CA ALA A 35 13.31 -5.47 -3.32
C ALA A 35 12.39 -6.20 -2.32
N GLY A 36 12.89 -7.24 -1.64
CA GLY A 36 12.18 -7.94 -0.55
C GLY A 36 12.07 -7.13 0.74
N GLN A 37 12.86 -6.05 0.91
CA GLN A 37 12.62 -5.08 1.98
C GLN A 37 11.35 -4.25 1.73
N THR A 38 10.92 -4.09 0.47
CA THR A 38 9.66 -3.41 0.14
C THR A 38 8.45 -4.29 0.48
N GLU A 39 8.58 -5.61 0.40
CA GLU A 39 7.54 -6.55 0.86
C GLU A 39 7.46 -6.66 2.39
N ASN A 40 8.57 -6.44 3.11
CA ASN A 40 8.54 -6.33 4.58
C ASN A 40 8.23 -4.91 5.08
N GLN A 41 8.12 -3.92 4.18
CA GLN A 41 7.55 -2.61 4.47
C GLN A 41 6.01 -2.62 4.48
N LEU A 42 5.38 -3.78 4.28
CA LEU A 42 3.97 -3.98 4.62
C LEU A 42 3.72 -3.99 6.16
N GLU A 43 4.75 -3.86 7.00
CA GLU A 43 4.55 -3.41 8.39
C GLU A 43 4.17 -1.91 8.50
N ASP A 44 4.17 -1.17 7.39
CA ASP A 44 3.68 0.22 7.30
C ASP A 44 2.30 0.34 6.59
N ILE A 45 1.53 -0.77 6.47
CA ILE A 45 0.11 -0.69 6.02
C ILE A 45 -0.74 0.17 6.98
N SER A 46 -0.32 0.29 8.24
CA SER A 46 -0.92 1.23 9.20
C SER A 46 -0.66 2.69 8.85
N GLY A 47 0.47 3.01 8.19
CA GLY A 47 0.83 4.36 7.79
C GLY A 47 -0.01 4.89 6.63
N GLU A 48 -0.22 4.09 5.58
CA GLU A 48 -1.00 4.51 4.41
C GLU A 48 -2.50 4.68 4.76
N SER A 49 -3.06 3.71 5.49
CA SER A 49 -4.45 3.78 5.97
C SER A 49 -4.65 4.95 6.94
N ALA A 50 -3.75 5.17 7.90
CA ALA A 50 -3.82 6.30 8.82
C ALA A 50 -3.62 7.66 8.13
N LEU A 51 -2.72 7.75 7.15
CA LEU A 51 -2.51 8.98 6.38
C LEU A 51 -3.73 9.29 5.50
N LYS A 52 -4.33 8.25 4.90
CA LYS A 52 -5.56 8.42 4.13
C LYS A 52 -6.73 8.81 5.01
N LEU A 53 -6.89 8.16 6.16
CA LEU A 53 -7.88 8.51 7.17
C LEU A 53 -7.69 9.95 7.64
N THR A 54 -6.47 10.37 7.91
CA THR A 54 -6.15 11.76 8.30
C THR A 54 -6.52 12.75 7.19
N THR A 55 -6.25 12.40 5.93
CA THR A 55 -6.65 13.22 4.77
C THR A 55 -8.16 13.34 4.67
N MET A 56 -8.90 12.25 4.92
CA MET A 56 -10.35 12.23 4.90
C MET A 56 -10.99 12.98 6.09
N ARG A 57 -10.34 12.93 7.26
CA ARG A 57 -10.71 13.71 8.45
C ARG A 57 -10.69 15.22 8.21
N LEU A 58 -9.87 15.72 7.28
CA LEU A 58 -9.91 17.13 6.87
C LEU A 58 -11.23 17.51 6.20
N GLY A 59 -11.95 16.54 5.63
CA GLY A 59 -13.28 16.75 5.05
C GLY A 59 -14.42 16.73 6.08
N TYR A 60 -14.12 16.43 7.34
CA TYR A 60 -15.13 16.38 8.40
C TYR A 60 -15.66 17.79 8.66
N GLY A 61 -16.97 17.90 8.82
CA GLY A 61 -17.60 19.11 9.34
C GLY A 61 -17.89 18.96 10.83
N ASN A 62 -18.86 19.72 11.32
CA ASN A 62 -19.34 19.61 12.70
C ASN A 62 -19.95 18.23 13.01
N CYS A 63 -20.33 17.46 11.99
CA CYS A 63 -20.78 16.08 12.11
C CYS A 63 -19.86 15.15 11.32
N ALA A 64 -19.30 14.15 12.01
CA ALA A 64 -18.28 13.25 11.50
C ALA A 64 -18.64 11.78 11.72
N PRO A 65 -18.09 10.83 10.94
CA PRO A 65 -18.16 9.41 11.27
C PRO A 65 -17.56 9.11 12.65
N GLY A 66 -18.10 8.10 13.33
CA GLY A 66 -17.55 7.63 14.60
C GLY A 66 -16.29 6.77 14.44
N ALA A 67 -15.58 6.54 15.55
CA ALA A 67 -14.35 5.73 15.57
C ALA A 67 -14.55 4.32 14.97
N GLY A 68 -15.73 3.71 15.14
CA GLY A 68 -16.02 2.39 14.57
C GLY A 68 -16.02 2.37 13.03
N GLU A 69 -16.47 3.44 12.37
CA GLU A 69 -16.41 3.52 10.89
C GLU A 69 -14.99 3.81 10.41
N GLU A 70 -14.22 4.59 11.18
CA GLU A 70 -12.80 4.84 10.90
C GLU A 70 -11.97 3.56 11.02
N ASP A 71 -12.23 2.75 12.06
CA ASP A 71 -11.60 1.44 12.28
C ASP A 71 -11.99 0.45 11.17
N ARG A 72 -13.27 0.46 10.76
CA ARG A 72 -13.75 -0.36 9.65
C ARG A 72 -13.04 0.00 8.35
N PHE A 73 -12.98 1.29 7.99
CA PHE A 73 -12.22 1.76 6.84
C PHE A 73 -10.75 1.35 6.91
N ALA A 74 -10.09 1.57 8.07
CA ALA A 74 -8.69 1.20 8.23
C ALA A 74 -8.48 -0.31 8.04
N SER A 75 -9.39 -1.14 8.54
CA SER A 75 -9.33 -2.59 8.36
C SER A 75 -9.55 -3.04 6.90
N GLU A 76 -10.56 -2.48 6.22
CA GLU A 76 -10.90 -2.82 4.83
C GLU A 76 -9.83 -2.31 3.85
N PHE A 77 -9.31 -1.10 4.07
CA PHE A 77 -8.23 -0.53 3.26
C PHE A 77 -6.90 -1.25 3.44
N THR A 78 -6.65 -1.77 4.64
CA THR A 78 -5.46 -2.58 4.97
C THR A 78 -5.57 -3.99 4.41
N ALA A 79 -6.77 -4.58 4.44
CA ALA A 79 -7.03 -5.92 3.92
C ALA A 79 -7.13 -5.98 2.39
N ALA A 80 -7.32 -4.85 1.72
CA ALA A 80 -7.41 -4.77 0.27
C ALA A 80 -6.10 -5.19 -0.43
N GLU A 81 -6.20 -6.18 -1.31
CA GLU A 81 -5.08 -6.75 -2.06
C GLU A 81 -4.86 -6.03 -3.40
N SER A 82 -5.83 -5.22 -3.84
CA SER A 82 -5.79 -4.50 -5.11
C SER A 82 -6.10 -3.01 -4.97
N ALA A 83 -5.64 -2.22 -5.96
CA ALA A 83 -5.94 -0.79 -6.02
C ALA A 83 -7.45 -0.51 -6.15
N ASP A 84 -8.18 -1.40 -6.82
CA ASP A 84 -9.63 -1.31 -6.99
C ASP A 84 -10.35 -1.50 -5.64
N GLU A 85 -9.95 -2.48 -4.85
CA GLU A 85 -10.51 -2.72 -3.50
C GLU A 85 -10.23 -1.54 -2.55
N LYS A 86 -9.02 -0.98 -2.60
CA LYS A 86 -8.68 0.24 -1.87
C LYS A 86 -9.57 1.40 -2.30
N GLN A 87 -9.81 1.56 -3.60
CA GLN A 87 -10.68 2.60 -4.12
C GLN A 87 -12.16 2.42 -3.71
N THR A 88 -12.63 1.17 -3.62
CA THR A 88 -13.95 0.85 -3.07
C THR A 88 -14.05 1.27 -1.62
N ALA A 89 -13.11 0.86 -0.76
CA ALA A 89 -13.08 1.25 0.65
C ALA A 89 -13.03 2.78 0.83
N GLU A 90 -12.26 3.50 0.00
CA GLU A 90 -12.24 4.96 0.01
C GLU A 90 -13.58 5.58 -0.38
N THR A 91 -14.26 5.01 -1.38
CA THR A 91 -15.53 5.53 -1.89
C THR A 91 -16.64 5.31 -0.86
N ASP A 92 -16.68 4.13 -0.25
CA ASP A 92 -17.63 3.78 0.79
C ASP A 92 -17.47 4.70 2.00
N PHE A 93 -16.24 4.89 2.45
CA PHE A 93 -15.98 5.78 3.57
C PHE A 93 -16.28 7.26 3.25
N LYS A 94 -16.00 7.73 2.02
CA LYS A 94 -16.41 9.08 1.59
C LYS A 94 -17.93 9.24 1.55
N SER A 95 -18.67 8.19 1.21
CA SER A 95 -20.13 8.19 1.27
C SER A 95 -20.61 8.39 2.71
N GLU A 96 -20.00 7.68 3.67
CA GLU A 96 -20.31 7.83 5.10
C GLU A 96 -19.98 9.23 5.63
N ILE A 97 -18.84 9.80 5.23
CA ILE A 97 -18.50 11.19 5.56
C ILE A 97 -19.57 12.15 5.01
N SER A 98 -19.98 11.96 3.77
CA SER A 98 -20.98 12.81 3.13
C SER A 98 -22.36 12.67 3.79
N ARG A 99 -22.72 11.44 4.20
CA ARG A 99 -23.93 11.16 4.98
C ARG A 99 -23.92 11.90 6.31
N CYS A 100 -22.86 11.76 7.11
CA CYS A 100 -22.75 12.46 8.39
C CYS A 100 -22.76 13.98 8.19
N LYS A 101 -22.02 14.48 7.19
CA LYS A 101 -21.99 15.91 6.87
C LYS A 101 -23.37 16.47 6.49
N SER A 102 -24.24 15.69 5.87
CA SER A 102 -25.60 16.13 5.53
C SER A 102 -26.44 16.53 6.76
N PHE A 103 -26.08 16.05 7.95
CA PHE A 103 -26.77 16.37 9.20
C PHE A 103 -26.24 17.64 9.90
N SER A 104 -25.33 18.40 9.30
CA SER A 104 -24.68 19.58 9.94
C SER A 104 -25.47 20.89 9.90
N GLY A 105 -26.82 20.83 9.82
CA GLY A 105 -27.72 22.00 9.82
C GLY A 105 -27.93 22.64 11.21
N ASP A 106 -28.91 23.55 11.32
CA ASP A 106 -29.19 24.34 12.55
C ASP A 106 -29.54 23.48 13.79
N ASP A 107 -30.27 22.37 13.62
CA ASP A 107 -30.52 21.34 14.65
C ASP A 107 -29.56 20.12 14.50
N GLY A 108 -28.38 20.39 13.95
CA GLY A 108 -27.51 19.38 13.40
C GLY A 108 -26.88 18.45 14.43
N GLU A 109 -26.66 18.93 15.66
CA GLU A 109 -26.04 18.13 16.73
C GLU A 109 -26.91 16.93 17.13
N SER A 110 -28.18 17.17 17.46
CA SER A 110 -29.11 16.09 17.82
C SER A 110 -29.36 15.14 16.67
N THR A 111 -29.43 15.66 15.44
CA THR A 111 -29.67 14.87 14.23
C THR A 111 -28.46 14.02 13.88
N CYS A 112 -27.25 14.56 14.03
CA CYS A 112 -25.99 13.86 13.81
C CYS A 112 -25.86 12.64 14.74
N ILE A 113 -26.04 12.86 16.04
CA ILE A 113 -25.91 11.81 17.06
C ILE A 113 -27.02 10.76 16.91
N ALA A 114 -28.25 11.16 16.60
CA ALA A 114 -29.36 10.25 16.37
C ALA A 114 -29.14 9.30 15.16
N ASN A 115 -28.32 9.71 14.19
CA ASN A 115 -27.98 8.91 13.01
C ASN A 115 -26.64 8.17 13.14
N GLY A 116 -26.10 8.05 14.36
CA GLY A 116 -24.88 7.27 14.65
C GLY A 116 -23.57 7.95 14.27
N CYS A 117 -23.59 9.23 13.94
CA CYS A 117 -22.40 10.05 13.72
C CYS A 117 -21.99 10.76 15.03
N VAL A 118 -20.80 11.36 15.04
CA VAL A 118 -20.24 12.08 16.18
C VAL A 118 -20.19 13.57 15.86
N TRP A 119 -20.78 14.39 16.73
CA TRP A 119 -20.67 15.84 16.65
C TRP A 119 -19.33 16.30 17.26
N ARG A 120 -18.63 17.22 16.59
CA ARG A 120 -17.34 17.79 17.03
C ARG A 120 -17.24 19.28 16.77
#